data_AF-A0A847HDQ0-F1
#
_entry.id   AF-A0A847HDQ0-F1
#
_cell.length_a   1.000
_cell.length_b   1.000
_cell.length_c   1.000
_cell.angle_alpha   90.00
_cell.angle_beta   90.00
_cell.angle_gamma   90.00
#
_symmetry.space_group_name_H-M   'P 1'
#
loop_
_entity.id
_entity.type
_entity.pdbx_description
1 polymer ?
#
loop_
_entity_poly.entity_id
_entity_poly.type
_entity_poly.pdbx_seq_one_letter_code
_entity_poly.pdbx_strand_id
1 'polypeptide(L)'
;MTTIASPRRRIALIAPARYPIREPYAGGLEAFCHTLVRALRELGHSVDLYAARGSQGHVVGHELPGVDWAGQPLSASDTGYPPGARETEDAAFVALLRHLAVAGYDTVHNNSLTPRMFSTEVDLPMLTTLHTPALPEMQEAIAAAGPRAGRFAAVSATTAADWELPAPATVIPNGVDTLAWREGPGGRSAVWFGRIVPEKGLHLAMDACRLVGIPLVFAGRVGDHRYFSTQIVPRMTGKAATWVGELDHRGLRALVSLSRVCLVTPRWEEPFGLVAFEAMSCGTPVAAFRRGGLGELLADAPASLAEPDDVESLAASVLVAAGIDRALARQWVINHHSLTEVARRYAGLYSEVTTR
;
A
#
# COMPACT_ATOMS: atom_id res chain seq x y z
N MET A 1 12.71 22.05 -21.68
CA MET A 1 11.89 21.21 -22.57
C MET A 1 10.46 21.33 -22.11
N THR A 2 9.60 21.88 -22.95
CA THR A 2 8.16 22.03 -22.69
C THR A 2 7.55 20.64 -22.61
N THR A 3 7.23 20.17 -21.40
CA THR A 3 6.50 18.93 -21.18
C THR A 3 5.12 19.09 -21.81
N ILE A 4 4.92 18.47 -22.97
CA ILE A 4 3.59 18.38 -23.58
C ILE A 4 2.72 17.63 -22.58
N ALA A 5 1.72 18.31 -22.02
CA ALA A 5 0.79 17.69 -21.09
C ALA A 5 0.12 16.50 -21.80
N SER A 6 0.15 15.32 -21.18
CA SER A 6 -0.53 14.14 -21.71
C SER A 6 -2.01 14.48 -21.96
N PRO A 7 -2.62 13.99 -23.06
CA PRO A 7 -4.02 14.27 -23.34
C PRO A 7 -4.89 13.83 -22.16
N ARG A 8 -5.93 14.62 -21.88
CA ARG A 8 -6.93 14.28 -20.86
C ARG A 8 -7.55 12.92 -21.20
N ARG A 9 -7.60 12.03 -20.21
CA ARG A 9 -8.15 10.67 -20.33
C ARG A 9 -9.29 10.45 -19.34
N ARG A 10 -10.22 9.58 -19.70
CA ARG A 10 -11.29 9.07 -18.86
C ARG A 10 -10.90 7.69 -18.34
N ILE A 11 -10.68 7.60 -17.03
CA ILE A 11 -10.08 6.44 -16.36
C ILE A 11 -11.09 5.87 -15.37
N ALA A 12 -11.33 4.56 -15.44
CA ALA A 12 -11.99 3.81 -14.38
C ALA A 12 -10.92 3.21 -13.48
N LEU A 13 -10.77 3.71 -12.25
CA LEU A 13 -9.88 3.11 -11.26
C LEU A 13 -10.67 2.15 -10.37
N ILE A 14 -10.31 0.87 -10.41
CA ILE A 14 -10.98 -0.19 -9.66
C ILE A 14 -10.15 -0.49 -8.43
N ALA A 15 -10.72 -0.23 -7.26
CA ALA A 15 -10.09 -0.43 -5.97
C ALA A 15 -10.29 -1.86 -5.42
N PRO A 16 -9.57 -2.25 -4.35
CA PRO A 16 -9.95 -3.39 -3.53
C PRO A 16 -11.39 -3.27 -3.02
N ALA A 17 -12.07 -4.40 -2.96
CA ALA A 17 -13.49 -4.48 -2.61
C ALA A 17 -13.75 -4.60 -1.11
N ARG A 18 -12.74 -4.95 -0.31
CA ARG A 18 -12.92 -5.35 1.10
C ARG A 18 -13.27 -4.19 2.01
N TYR A 19 -12.51 -3.10 1.93
CA TYR A 19 -12.64 -1.96 2.83
C TYR A 19 -13.01 -0.68 2.08
N PRO A 20 -13.82 0.21 2.69
CA PRO A 20 -14.06 1.54 2.15
C PRO A 20 -12.77 2.36 2.07
N ILE A 21 -12.55 3.05 0.94
CA ILE A 21 -11.45 4.01 0.77
C ILE A 21 -11.82 5.32 1.47
N ARG A 22 -11.48 5.43 2.76
CA ARG A 22 -11.58 6.65 3.57
C ARG A 22 -10.63 6.57 4.76
N GLU A 23 -10.28 7.71 5.34
CA GLU A 23 -9.48 7.73 6.58
C GLU A 23 -10.32 7.32 7.81
N PRO A 24 -9.72 6.61 8.79
CA PRO A 24 -8.41 5.95 8.72
C PRO A 24 -8.44 4.78 7.72
N TYR A 25 -7.42 4.68 6.86
CA TYR A 25 -7.39 3.67 5.80
C TYR A 25 -7.15 2.28 6.36
N ALA A 26 -7.82 1.30 5.77
CA ALA A 26 -7.63 -0.09 6.15
C ALA A 26 -6.26 -0.65 5.70
N GLY A 27 -5.55 -0.01 4.78
CA GLY A 27 -4.28 -0.53 4.32
C GLY A 27 -3.61 0.35 3.29
N GLY A 28 -2.45 -0.12 2.83
CA GLY A 28 -1.67 0.57 1.82
C GLY A 28 -2.39 0.68 0.48
N LEU A 29 -3.21 -0.31 0.11
CA LEU A 29 -3.94 -0.27 -1.17
C LEU A 29 -5.06 0.79 -1.13
N GLU A 30 -5.80 0.92 -0.02
CA GLU A 30 -6.82 1.96 0.12
C GLU A 30 -6.19 3.36 0.09
N ALA A 31 -5.08 3.55 0.81
CA ALA A 31 -4.32 4.81 0.80
C ALA A 31 -3.75 5.12 -0.59
N PHE A 32 -3.20 4.12 -1.28
CA PHE A 32 -2.71 4.24 -2.66
C PHE A 32 -3.82 4.66 -3.62
N CYS A 33 -4.97 3.97 -3.61
CA CYS A 33 -6.07 4.29 -4.50
C CYS A 33 -6.58 5.71 -4.27
N HIS A 34 -6.73 6.13 -3.01
CA HIS A 34 -7.12 7.50 -2.69
C HIS A 34 -6.14 8.53 -3.24
N THR A 35 -4.85 8.36 -2.95
CA THR A 35 -3.81 9.33 -3.30
C THR A 35 -3.58 9.39 -4.82
N LEU A 36 -3.58 8.24 -5.50
CA LEU A 36 -3.43 8.18 -6.95
C LEU A 36 -4.63 8.78 -7.67
N VAL A 37 -5.87 8.50 -7.25
CA VAL A 37 -7.07 9.12 -7.84
C VAL A 37 -6.99 10.64 -7.73
N ARG A 38 -6.61 11.16 -6.55
CA ARG A 38 -6.46 12.60 -6.35
C ARG A 38 -5.39 13.18 -7.29
N ALA A 39 -4.21 12.58 -7.34
CA ALA A 39 -3.10 13.04 -8.17
C ALA A 39 -3.43 13.01 -9.68
N LEU A 40 -4.11 11.96 -10.15
CA LEU A 40 -4.54 11.88 -11.55
C LEU A 40 -5.60 12.94 -11.91
N ARG A 41 -6.52 13.24 -10.98
CA ARG A 41 -7.49 14.35 -11.15
C ARG A 41 -6.79 15.71 -11.16
N GLU A 42 -5.77 15.91 -10.32
CA GLU A 42 -4.94 17.13 -10.30
C GLU A 42 -4.13 17.30 -11.60
N LEU A 43 -3.72 16.20 -12.25
CA LEU A 43 -3.13 16.21 -13.59
C LEU A 43 -4.16 16.47 -14.72
N GLY A 44 -5.45 16.62 -14.39
CA GLY A 44 -6.52 16.97 -15.33
C GLY A 44 -7.28 15.79 -15.93
N HIS A 45 -6.97 14.54 -15.53
CA HIS A 45 -7.71 13.36 -15.98
C HIS A 45 -9.11 13.28 -15.34
N SER A 46 -10.07 12.70 -16.06
CA SER A 46 -11.38 12.35 -15.50
C SER A 46 -11.31 10.96 -14.90
N VAL A 47 -11.29 10.85 -13.57
CA VAL A 47 -11.13 9.56 -12.88
C VAL A 47 -12.39 9.21 -12.11
N ASP A 48 -13.02 8.09 -12.47
CA ASP A 48 -14.11 7.47 -11.73
C ASP A 48 -13.54 6.36 -10.85
N LEU A 49 -13.82 6.42 -9.54
CA LEU A 49 -13.37 5.44 -8.57
C LEU A 49 -14.49 4.43 -8.31
N TYR A 50 -14.24 3.17 -8.61
CA TYR A 50 -15.10 2.04 -8.27
C TYR A 50 -14.51 1.33 -7.05
N ALA A 51 -15.24 1.35 -5.94
CA ALA A 51 -14.71 0.93 -4.64
C ALA A 51 -15.83 0.40 -3.73
N ALA A 52 -15.45 -0.13 -2.58
CA ALA A 52 -16.39 -0.59 -1.56
C ALA A 52 -17.34 0.52 -1.11
N ARG A 53 -18.59 0.16 -0.78
CA ARG A 53 -19.61 1.07 -0.26
C ARG A 53 -19.07 1.92 0.89
N GLY A 54 -19.40 3.21 0.86
CA GLY A 54 -18.94 4.17 1.88
C GLY A 54 -17.52 4.70 1.67
N SER A 55 -16.87 4.37 0.55
CA SER A 55 -15.62 5.02 0.13
C SER A 55 -15.83 6.52 -0.13
N GLN A 56 -14.79 7.33 -0.04
CA GLN A 56 -14.87 8.76 -0.34
C GLN A 56 -14.68 9.01 -1.84
N GLY A 57 -15.64 9.69 -2.49
CA GLY A 57 -15.53 10.12 -3.88
C GLY A 57 -15.60 8.99 -4.92
N HIS A 58 -16.23 7.87 -4.56
CA HIS A 58 -16.50 6.73 -5.43
C HIS A 58 -17.85 6.87 -6.18
N VAL A 59 -18.07 6.02 -7.18
CA VAL A 59 -19.32 5.96 -7.96
C VAL A 59 -20.40 5.17 -7.21
N VAL A 60 -21.42 5.86 -6.69
CA VAL A 60 -22.51 5.27 -5.86
C VAL A 60 -23.39 4.26 -6.61
N GLY A 61 -23.47 4.32 -7.94
CA GLY A 61 -24.30 3.40 -8.74
C GLY A 61 -23.68 2.01 -8.97
N HIS A 62 -22.38 1.86 -8.70
CA HIS A 62 -21.61 0.63 -8.96
C HIS A 62 -20.65 0.34 -7.78
N GLU A 63 -21.18 0.43 -6.57
CA GLU A 63 -20.44 0.12 -5.35
C GLU A 63 -20.11 -1.38 -5.24
N LEU A 64 -18.92 -1.67 -4.73
CA LEU A 64 -18.58 -3.01 -4.27
C LEU A 64 -19.16 -3.19 -2.85
N PRO A 65 -19.63 -4.40 -2.48
CA PRO A 65 -20.40 -4.58 -1.24
C PRO A 65 -19.60 -4.32 0.04
N GLY A 66 -18.26 -4.43 0.00
CA GLY A 66 -17.47 -4.54 1.22
C GLY A 66 -17.56 -5.92 1.85
N VAL A 67 -16.72 -6.19 2.84
CA VAL A 67 -16.85 -7.37 3.69
C VAL A 67 -17.38 -6.96 5.06
N ASP A 68 -18.61 -7.40 5.38
CA ASP A 68 -19.26 -7.12 6.66
C ASP A 68 -19.16 -8.30 7.63
N TRP A 69 -18.45 -8.08 8.74
CA TRP A 69 -18.27 -9.05 9.82
C TRP A 69 -19.21 -8.82 11.01
N ALA A 70 -20.20 -7.92 10.92
CA ALA A 70 -21.07 -7.56 12.05
C ALA A 70 -21.76 -8.78 12.70
N GLY A 71 -22.09 -9.81 11.91
CA GLY A 71 -22.66 -11.07 12.41
C GLY A 71 -21.67 -12.03 13.06
N GLN A 72 -20.35 -11.88 12.82
CA GLN A 72 -19.29 -12.78 13.30
C GLN A 72 -17.98 -12.03 13.60
N PRO A 73 -17.97 -11.04 14.53
CA PRO A 73 -16.83 -10.14 14.73
C PRO A 73 -15.57 -10.85 15.24
N LEU A 74 -15.71 -11.97 15.96
CA LEU A 74 -14.57 -12.76 16.46
C LEU A 74 -13.85 -13.55 15.35
N SER A 75 -14.49 -13.74 14.20
CA SER A 75 -13.93 -14.41 13.02
C SER A 75 -13.40 -13.41 11.99
N ALA A 76 -13.51 -12.11 12.28
CA ALA A 76 -13.05 -11.06 11.38
C ALA A 76 -11.58 -11.21 11.06
N SER A 77 -11.26 -11.14 9.76
CA SER A 77 -9.89 -11.20 9.26
C SER A 77 -9.75 -10.36 7.99
N ASP A 78 -8.51 -9.98 7.70
CA ASP A 78 -8.15 -9.23 6.49
C ASP A 78 -8.19 -10.12 5.23
N THR A 79 -8.25 -11.46 5.36
CA THR A 79 -8.16 -12.42 4.23
C THR A 79 -9.38 -13.34 4.08
N GLY A 80 -10.08 -13.67 5.17
CA GLY A 80 -11.26 -14.55 5.13
C GLY A 80 -12.52 -13.83 4.65
N TYR A 81 -13.59 -14.60 4.41
CA TYR A 81 -14.91 -14.06 4.07
C TYR A 81 -15.96 -14.69 5.00
N PRO A 82 -16.95 -13.92 5.48
CA PRO A 82 -18.18 -14.48 6.02
C PRO A 82 -18.88 -15.36 4.96
N PRO A 83 -19.70 -16.35 5.38
CA PRO A 83 -20.49 -17.15 4.44
C PRO A 83 -21.31 -16.26 3.49
N GLY A 84 -21.23 -16.50 2.17
CA GLY A 84 -21.96 -15.75 1.14
C GLY A 84 -21.34 -14.41 0.72
N ALA A 85 -20.35 -13.89 1.46
CA ALA A 85 -19.75 -12.60 1.17
C ALA A 85 -18.88 -12.65 -0.11
N ARG A 86 -18.20 -13.77 -0.35
CA ARG A 86 -17.37 -13.94 -1.54
C ARG A 86 -18.20 -14.01 -2.82
N GLU A 87 -19.32 -14.73 -2.78
CA GLU A 87 -20.28 -14.82 -3.88
C GLU A 87 -20.93 -13.47 -4.18
N THR A 88 -21.22 -12.69 -3.14
CA THR A 88 -21.77 -11.34 -3.27
C THR A 88 -20.76 -10.38 -3.92
N GLU A 89 -19.48 -10.45 -3.50
CA GLU A 89 -18.39 -9.68 -4.10
C GLU A 89 -18.18 -10.06 -5.58
N ASP A 90 -18.15 -11.36 -5.89
CA ASP A 90 -18.04 -11.86 -7.25
C ASP A 90 -19.17 -11.34 -8.16
N ALA A 91 -20.42 -11.39 -7.69
CA ALA A 91 -21.56 -10.88 -8.44
C ALA A 91 -21.45 -9.37 -8.71
N ALA A 92 -20.92 -8.59 -7.76
CA ALA A 92 -20.68 -7.16 -7.94
C ALA A 92 -19.59 -6.89 -8.99
N PHE A 93 -18.51 -7.67 -9.02
CA PHE A 93 -17.48 -7.55 -10.06
C PHE A 93 -18.01 -7.93 -11.46
N VAL A 94 -18.85 -8.96 -11.57
CA VAL A 94 -19.51 -9.30 -12.85
C VAL A 94 -20.40 -8.15 -13.34
N ALA A 95 -21.18 -7.55 -12.45
CA ALA A 95 -22.00 -6.38 -12.80
C ALA A 95 -21.14 -5.17 -13.21
N LEU A 96 -20.03 -4.95 -12.51
CA LEU A 96 -19.07 -3.89 -12.82
C LEU A 96 -18.43 -4.09 -14.20
N LEU A 97 -18.00 -5.30 -14.55
CA LEU A 97 -17.43 -5.58 -15.87
C LEU A 97 -18.39 -5.27 -17.02
N ARG A 98 -19.68 -5.65 -16.87
CA ARG A 98 -20.73 -5.32 -17.86
C ARG A 98 -20.91 -3.81 -18.03
N HIS A 99 -20.83 -3.06 -16.93
CA HIS A 99 -20.88 -1.60 -16.99
C HIS A 99 -19.65 -1.02 -17.68
N LEU A 100 -18.44 -1.45 -17.29
CA LEU A 100 -17.18 -0.97 -17.87
C LEU A 100 -17.11 -1.22 -19.38
N ALA A 101 -17.69 -2.32 -19.87
CA ALA A 101 -17.74 -2.67 -21.30
C ALA A 101 -18.42 -1.61 -22.17
N VAL A 102 -19.40 -0.89 -21.63
CA VAL A 102 -20.22 0.09 -22.37
C VAL A 102 -19.99 1.53 -21.93
N ALA A 103 -19.25 1.74 -20.84
CA ALA A 103 -19.05 3.07 -20.24
C ALA A 103 -18.09 3.97 -21.03
N GLY A 104 -17.30 3.43 -21.97
CA GLY A 104 -16.41 4.19 -22.85
C GLY A 104 -15.24 4.85 -22.11
N TYR A 105 -14.51 4.05 -21.31
CA TYR A 105 -13.26 4.49 -20.67
C TYR A 105 -12.07 4.32 -21.59
N ASP A 106 -11.13 5.26 -21.57
CA ASP A 106 -9.85 5.14 -22.28
C ASP A 106 -8.93 4.13 -21.59
N THR A 107 -9.11 3.94 -20.28
CA THR A 107 -8.33 2.99 -19.48
C THR A 107 -9.13 2.51 -18.28
N VAL A 108 -9.10 1.19 -18.04
CA VAL A 108 -9.51 0.57 -16.78
C VAL A 108 -8.24 0.25 -16.01
N HIS A 109 -8.02 0.94 -14.89
CA HIS A 109 -6.88 0.71 -14.02
C HIS A 109 -7.31 -0.15 -12.82
N ASN A 110 -7.04 -1.45 -12.92
CA ASN A 110 -7.34 -2.44 -11.91
C ASN A 110 -6.28 -2.45 -10.78
N ASN A 111 -6.75 -2.25 -9.55
CA ASN A 111 -5.98 -2.40 -8.31
C ASN A 111 -6.69 -3.37 -7.34
N SER A 112 -7.71 -4.09 -7.82
CA SER A 112 -8.43 -5.07 -7.05
C SER A 112 -7.68 -6.40 -7.01
N LEU A 113 -7.95 -7.19 -5.97
CA LEU A 113 -7.34 -8.51 -5.75
C LEU A 113 -8.34 -9.63 -6.08
N THR A 114 -9.01 -9.53 -7.23
CA THR A 114 -9.96 -10.55 -7.69
C THR A 114 -9.59 -11.10 -9.07
N PRO A 115 -9.72 -12.43 -9.29
CA PRO A 115 -9.55 -13.02 -10.61
C PRO A 115 -10.63 -12.57 -11.60
N ARG A 116 -11.79 -12.09 -11.13
CA ARG A 116 -12.92 -11.72 -11.99
C ARG A 116 -12.57 -10.64 -13.01
N MET A 117 -11.66 -9.74 -12.68
CA MET A 117 -11.24 -8.66 -13.59
C MET A 117 -10.53 -9.16 -14.85
N PHE A 118 -10.08 -10.41 -14.90
CA PHE A 118 -9.47 -11.05 -16.07
C PHE A 118 -10.46 -11.96 -16.81
N SER A 119 -11.76 -11.62 -16.78
CA SER A 119 -12.78 -12.31 -17.55
C SER A 119 -12.44 -12.33 -19.04
N THR A 120 -12.75 -13.45 -19.69
CA THR A 120 -12.58 -13.62 -21.14
C THR A 120 -13.81 -13.20 -21.94
N GLU A 121 -14.86 -12.70 -21.27
CA GLU A 121 -16.14 -12.30 -21.86
C GLU A 121 -16.17 -10.84 -22.33
N VAL A 122 -15.28 -9.99 -21.81
CA VAL A 122 -15.25 -8.55 -22.11
C VAL A 122 -13.82 -8.11 -22.38
N ASP A 123 -13.62 -7.39 -23.47
CA ASP A 123 -12.35 -6.73 -23.77
C ASP A 123 -12.34 -5.31 -23.18
N LEU A 124 -11.41 -5.05 -22.27
CA LEU A 124 -11.23 -3.75 -21.62
C LEU A 124 -9.83 -3.20 -21.91
N PRO A 125 -9.65 -1.87 -22.02
CA PRO A 125 -8.33 -1.26 -22.08
C PRO A 125 -7.69 -1.33 -20.68
N MET A 126 -7.22 -2.52 -20.30
CA MET A 126 -6.86 -2.87 -18.93
C MET A 126 -5.37 -2.58 -18.63
N LEU A 127 -5.13 -1.85 -17.54
CA LEU A 127 -3.87 -1.84 -16.82
C LEU A 127 -4.12 -2.41 -15.42
N THR A 128 -3.39 -3.43 -15.00
CA THR A 128 -3.41 -3.93 -13.61
C THR A 128 -2.12 -3.57 -12.89
N THR A 129 -2.21 -2.99 -11.68
CA THR A 129 -1.05 -2.82 -10.81
C THR A 129 -0.96 -3.96 -9.80
N LEU A 130 0.18 -4.64 -9.77
CA LEU A 130 0.48 -5.72 -8.85
C LEU A 130 0.98 -5.15 -7.51
N HIS A 131 0.20 -5.37 -6.45
CA HIS A 131 0.44 -4.84 -5.10
C HIS A 131 0.85 -5.90 -4.08
N THR A 132 0.85 -7.18 -4.46
CA THR A 132 1.13 -8.32 -3.57
C THR A 132 1.97 -9.36 -4.31
N PRO A 133 2.60 -10.31 -3.59
CA PRO A 133 3.03 -11.57 -4.18
C PRO A 133 1.90 -12.25 -4.98
N ALA A 134 2.27 -13.18 -5.85
CA ALA A 134 1.36 -13.91 -6.72
C ALA A 134 0.27 -14.63 -5.92
N LEU A 135 -0.97 -14.36 -6.31
CA LEU A 135 -2.14 -15.01 -5.76
C LEU A 135 -2.57 -16.12 -6.72
N PRO A 136 -2.62 -17.40 -6.30
CA PRO A 136 -2.83 -18.53 -7.22
C PRO A 136 -4.05 -18.36 -8.14
N GLU A 137 -5.20 -17.96 -7.59
CA GLU A 137 -6.42 -17.79 -8.38
C GLU A 137 -6.31 -16.63 -9.41
N MET A 138 -5.61 -15.55 -9.06
CA MET A 138 -5.36 -14.46 -10.02
C MET A 138 -4.35 -14.88 -11.09
N GLN A 139 -3.31 -15.64 -10.72
CA GLN A 139 -2.33 -16.17 -11.66
C GLN A 139 -2.99 -17.09 -12.69
N GLU A 140 -3.89 -17.98 -12.26
CA GLU A 140 -4.68 -18.83 -13.15
C GLU A 140 -5.57 -18.02 -14.09
N ALA A 141 -6.25 -16.98 -13.58
CA ALA A 141 -7.10 -16.12 -14.39
C ALA A 141 -6.30 -15.29 -15.42
N ILE A 142 -5.13 -14.77 -15.04
CA ILE A 142 -4.20 -14.08 -15.96
C ILE A 142 -3.73 -15.04 -17.05
N ALA A 143 -3.33 -16.27 -16.68
CA ALA A 143 -2.89 -17.28 -17.64
C ALA A 143 -4.01 -17.65 -18.63
N ALA A 144 -5.24 -17.82 -18.15
CA ALA A 144 -6.40 -18.11 -18.99
C ALA A 144 -6.78 -16.96 -19.94
N ALA A 145 -6.65 -15.71 -19.49
CA ALA A 145 -6.88 -14.53 -20.32
C ALA A 145 -5.75 -14.29 -21.33
N GLY A 146 -4.51 -14.69 -20.99
CA GLY A 146 -3.33 -14.50 -21.82
C GLY A 146 -3.12 -13.02 -22.15
N PRO A 147 -2.82 -12.65 -23.41
CA PRO A 147 -2.66 -11.25 -23.81
C PRO A 147 -3.90 -10.35 -23.60
N ARG A 148 -5.09 -10.93 -23.38
CA ARG A 148 -6.31 -10.16 -23.07
C ARG A 148 -6.37 -9.68 -21.61
N ALA A 149 -5.51 -10.21 -20.73
CA ALA A 149 -5.39 -9.74 -19.36
C ALA A 149 -4.96 -8.26 -19.26
N GLY A 150 -4.45 -7.69 -20.38
CA GLY A 150 -4.05 -6.30 -20.50
C GLY A 150 -2.58 -6.10 -20.19
N ARG A 151 -2.25 -4.89 -19.76
CA ARG A 151 -0.89 -4.51 -19.35
C ARG A 151 -0.75 -4.55 -17.85
N PHE A 152 0.49 -4.67 -17.39
CA PHE A 152 0.80 -4.77 -15.98
C PHE A 152 1.79 -3.70 -15.55
N ALA A 153 1.55 -3.14 -14.37
CA ALA A 153 2.53 -2.41 -13.59
C ALA A 153 2.80 -3.19 -12.30
N ALA A 154 3.97 -2.99 -11.70
CA ALA A 154 4.33 -3.58 -10.41
C ALA A 154 5.02 -2.54 -9.53
N VAL A 155 4.78 -2.62 -8.22
CA VAL A 155 5.32 -1.65 -7.26
C VAL A 155 6.81 -1.84 -6.94
N SER A 156 7.41 -2.95 -7.36
CA SER A 156 8.85 -3.25 -7.29
C SER A 156 9.22 -4.31 -8.34
N ALA A 157 10.52 -4.46 -8.64
CA ALA A 157 10.97 -5.53 -9.52
C ALA A 157 10.78 -6.91 -8.85
N THR A 158 10.96 -6.99 -7.54
CA THR A 158 10.71 -8.19 -6.73
C THR A 158 9.26 -8.64 -6.86
N THR A 159 8.29 -7.71 -6.75
CA THR A 159 6.88 -8.04 -6.99
C THR A 159 6.64 -8.42 -8.45
N ALA A 160 7.26 -7.76 -9.43
CA ALA A 160 7.08 -8.13 -10.83
C ALA A 160 7.56 -9.57 -11.14
N ALA A 161 8.67 -9.98 -10.55
CA ALA A 161 9.31 -11.28 -10.78
C ALA A 161 8.53 -12.46 -10.18
N ASP A 162 7.65 -12.20 -9.21
CA ASP A 162 6.85 -13.24 -8.55
C ASP A 162 5.64 -13.68 -9.40
N TRP A 163 5.30 -12.91 -10.45
CA TRP A 163 4.14 -13.18 -11.32
C TRP A 163 4.57 -13.67 -12.71
N GLU A 164 3.86 -14.67 -13.23
CA GLU A 164 4.00 -15.12 -14.61
C GLU A 164 3.03 -14.34 -15.52
N LEU A 165 3.55 -13.34 -16.24
CA LEU A 165 2.75 -12.40 -17.01
C LEU A 165 2.85 -12.61 -18.53
N PRO A 166 1.79 -12.29 -19.30
CA PRO A 166 1.81 -12.39 -20.76
C PRO A 166 2.79 -11.39 -21.42
N ALA A 167 3.17 -10.34 -20.70
CA ALA A 167 4.22 -9.40 -21.07
C ALA A 167 4.87 -8.84 -19.79
N PRO A 168 6.15 -8.40 -19.83
CA PRO A 168 6.81 -7.83 -18.66
C PRO A 168 6.04 -6.64 -18.06
N ALA A 169 5.91 -6.64 -16.73
CA ALA A 169 5.32 -5.50 -16.02
C ALA A 169 6.25 -4.28 -16.07
N THR A 170 5.66 -3.09 -16.17
CA THR A 170 6.40 -1.84 -15.94
C THR A 170 6.54 -1.61 -14.44
N VAL A 171 7.77 -1.52 -13.93
CA VAL A 171 8.01 -1.25 -12.51
C VAL A 171 7.74 0.22 -12.20
N ILE A 172 6.67 0.52 -11.49
CA ILE A 172 6.30 1.86 -11.00
C ILE A 172 6.13 1.79 -9.49
N PRO A 173 7.18 2.10 -8.70
CA PRO A 173 7.06 2.17 -7.26
C PRO A 173 6.03 3.20 -6.82
N ASN A 174 5.38 2.96 -5.69
CA ASN A 174 4.36 3.86 -5.17
C ASN A 174 4.94 5.25 -4.85
N GLY A 175 4.06 6.25 -4.92
CA GLY A 175 4.40 7.63 -4.61
C GLY A 175 3.88 8.07 -3.25
N VAL A 176 4.56 9.02 -2.64
CA VAL A 176 4.19 9.66 -1.37
C VAL A 176 3.80 11.11 -1.64
N ASP A 177 2.70 11.55 -1.02
CA ASP A 177 2.34 12.97 -0.99
C ASP A 177 3.29 13.73 -0.05
N THR A 178 4.42 14.18 -0.60
CA THR A 178 5.48 14.87 0.15
C THR A 178 5.08 16.27 0.63
N LEU A 179 3.95 16.81 0.13
CA LEU A 179 3.33 18.05 0.61
C LEU A 179 2.43 17.80 1.82
N ALA A 180 1.86 16.60 1.96
CA ALA A 180 1.16 16.19 3.17
C ALA A 180 2.15 15.66 4.23
N TRP A 181 3.00 14.70 3.88
CA TRP A 181 4.03 14.11 4.76
C TRP A 181 5.24 15.04 4.87
N ARG A 182 5.06 16.14 5.60
CA ARG A 182 6.06 17.21 5.77
C ARG A 182 7.11 16.86 6.80
N GLU A 183 8.30 17.44 6.61
CA GLU A 183 9.38 17.37 7.58
C GLU A 183 8.94 17.84 8.96
N GLY A 184 9.28 17.07 9.99
CA GLY A 184 9.14 17.49 11.38
C GLY A 184 10.48 17.66 12.09
N PRO A 185 10.45 18.15 13.35
CA PRO A 185 11.65 18.40 14.13
C PRO A 185 12.35 17.11 14.62
N GLY A 186 11.73 15.94 14.44
CA GLY A 186 12.18 14.69 15.03
C GLY A 186 11.91 14.63 16.54
N GLY A 187 12.48 13.63 17.20
CA GLY A 187 12.29 13.47 18.64
C GLY A 187 13.16 12.36 19.22
N ARG A 188 12.72 11.80 20.35
CA ARG A 188 13.51 10.85 21.16
C ARG A 188 13.07 9.40 20.99
N SER A 189 11.80 9.18 20.67
CA SER A 189 11.21 7.84 20.57
C SER A 189 11.32 7.31 19.15
N ALA A 190 11.40 5.99 19.03
CA ALA A 190 11.14 5.29 17.79
C ALA A 190 9.63 5.27 17.48
N VAL A 191 9.28 5.08 16.21
CA VAL A 191 7.91 4.87 15.76
C VAL A 191 7.76 3.60 14.95
N TRP A 192 6.60 2.98 15.09
CA TRP A 192 6.13 1.92 14.19
C TRP A 192 4.66 2.21 13.88
N PHE A 193 4.23 2.06 12.64
CA PHE A 193 2.82 2.24 12.30
C PHE A 193 2.37 1.32 11.17
N GLY A 194 1.13 0.87 11.24
CA GLY A 194 0.53 -0.07 10.30
C GLY A 194 -0.43 -1.04 10.97
N ARG A 195 -0.96 -1.99 10.19
CA ARG A 195 -1.84 -3.04 10.71
C ARG A 195 -1.12 -3.88 11.76
N ILE A 196 -1.68 -4.04 12.96
CA ILE A 196 -1.10 -4.88 14.00
C ILE A 196 -1.51 -6.33 13.77
N VAL A 197 -0.70 -7.00 12.95
CA VAL A 197 -0.85 -8.39 12.49
C VAL A 197 0.53 -9.09 12.47
N PRO A 198 0.60 -10.43 12.57
CA PRO A 198 1.87 -11.17 12.61
C PRO A 198 2.83 -10.84 11.46
N GLU A 199 2.30 -10.71 10.25
CA GLU A 199 3.06 -10.42 9.02
C GLU A 199 3.76 -9.05 9.02
N LYS A 200 3.34 -8.10 9.88
CA LYS A 200 3.97 -6.77 10.01
C LYS A 200 4.99 -6.70 11.16
N GLY A 201 5.09 -7.75 11.96
CA GLY A 201 6.23 -7.99 12.84
C GLY A 201 6.45 -7.01 14.00
N LEU A 202 5.44 -6.26 14.47
CA LEU A 202 5.58 -5.26 15.55
C LEU A 202 6.35 -5.77 16.79
N HIS A 203 6.12 -7.02 17.23
CA HIS A 203 6.88 -7.64 18.33
C HIS A 203 8.41 -7.57 18.16
N LEU A 204 8.93 -7.68 16.93
CA LEU A 204 10.36 -7.60 16.63
C LEU A 204 10.87 -6.17 16.76
N ALA A 205 10.07 -5.18 16.33
CA ALA A 205 10.36 -3.76 16.55
C ALA A 205 10.40 -3.42 18.06
N MET A 206 9.46 -3.97 18.86
CA MET A 206 9.44 -3.80 20.31
C MET A 206 10.69 -4.40 20.97
N ASP A 207 11.07 -5.61 20.58
CA ASP A 207 12.24 -6.29 21.13
C ASP A 207 13.55 -5.57 20.74
N ALA A 208 13.69 -5.11 19.50
CA ALA A 208 14.86 -4.33 19.06
C ALA A 208 14.99 -2.99 19.79
N CYS A 209 13.89 -2.24 19.93
CA CYS A 209 13.85 -0.99 20.69
C CYS A 209 14.23 -1.20 22.18
N ARG A 210 13.79 -2.31 22.77
CA ARG A 210 14.15 -2.70 24.14
C ARG A 210 15.65 -2.99 24.28
N LEU A 211 16.28 -3.66 23.32
CA LEU A 211 17.73 -3.92 23.34
C LEU A 211 18.56 -2.64 23.35
N VAL A 212 18.14 -1.61 22.61
CA VAL A 212 18.88 -0.34 22.48
C VAL A 212 18.41 0.76 23.44
N GLY A 213 17.42 0.48 24.29
CA GLY A 213 16.90 1.43 25.26
C GLY A 213 16.19 2.64 24.66
N ILE A 214 15.62 2.52 23.45
CA ILE A 214 14.84 3.58 22.79
C ILE A 214 13.35 3.29 22.99
N PRO A 215 12.55 4.22 23.57
CA PRO A 215 11.10 4.03 23.69
C PRO A 215 10.44 3.93 22.33
N LEU A 216 9.46 3.03 22.19
CA LEU A 216 8.68 2.85 20.97
C LEU A 216 7.26 3.42 21.15
N VAL A 217 6.83 4.30 20.27
CA VAL A 217 5.42 4.66 20.14
C VAL A 217 4.88 4.01 18.87
N PHE A 218 3.73 3.34 18.95
CA PHE A 218 3.16 2.67 17.78
C PHE A 218 1.68 2.93 17.59
N ALA A 219 1.25 2.96 16.32
CA ALA A 219 -0.10 3.29 15.90
C ALA A 219 -0.63 2.30 14.85
N GLY A 220 -1.94 2.09 14.86
CA GLY A 220 -2.65 1.27 13.88
C GLY A 220 -3.72 0.38 14.49
N ARG A 221 -4.63 -0.12 13.64
CA ARG A 221 -5.70 -1.02 14.09
C ARG A 221 -5.15 -2.39 14.46
N VAL A 222 -5.84 -3.03 15.40
CA VAL A 222 -5.66 -4.46 15.68
C VAL A 222 -6.33 -5.26 14.57
N GLY A 223 -5.54 -5.84 13.68
CA GLY A 223 -6.04 -6.74 12.62
C GLY A 223 -6.07 -8.21 13.06
N ASP A 224 -5.30 -8.56 14.10
CA ASP A 224 -5.28 -9.89 14.71
C ASP A 224 -5.27 -9.76 16.23
N HIS A 225 -6.42 -10.05 16.85
CA HIS A 225 -6.61 -9.97 18.30
C HIS A 225 -5.77 -10.99 19.08
N ARG A 226 -5.51 -12.18 18.50
CA ARG A 226 -4.68 -13.21 19.13
C ARG A 226 -3.22 -12.77 19.15
N TYR A 227 -2.71 -12.26 18.04
CA TYR A 227 -1.38 -11.69 17.95
C TYR A 227 -1.22 -10.50 18.92
N PHE A 228 -2.19 -9.58 18.94
CA PHE A 228 -2.16 -8.43 19.83
C PHE A 228 -2.09 -8.85 21.31
N SER A 229 -2.99 -9.73 21.74
CA SER A 229 -3.06 -10.19 23.14
C SER A 229 -1.86 -11.05 23.57
N THR A 230 -1.34 -11.91 22.69
CA THR A 230 -0.30 -12.89 23.06
C THR A 230 1.12 -12.42 22.77
N GLN A 231 1.32 -11.51 21.82
CA GLN A 231 2.65 -11.03 21.41
C GLN A 231 2.89 -9.57 21.75
N ILE A 232 1.88 -8.70 21.66
CA ILE A 232 2.06 -7.25 21.82
C ILE A 232 1.86 -6.81 23.27
N VAL A 233 0.71 -7.13 23.87
CA VAL A 233 0.39 -6.74 25.26
C VAL A 233 1.48 -7.13 26.27
N PRO A 234 2.05 -8.36 26.24
CA PRO A 234 3.11 -8.74 27.18
C PRO A 234 4.39 -7.92 27.05
N ARG A 235 4.61 -7.27 25.90
CA ARG A 235 5.78 -6.42 25.63
C ARG A 235 5.56 -4.95 25.98
N MET A 236 4.34 -4.55 26.35
CA MET A 236 4.00 -3.16 26.74
C MET A 236 4.31 -2.88 28.23
N THR A 237 5.48 -3.33 28.71
CA THR A 237 5.86 -3.15 30.12
C THR A 237 6.39 -1.74 30.37
N GLY A 238 5.82 -1.05 31.37
CA GLY A 238 6.20 0.32 31.73
C GLY A 238 5.93 1.34 30.61
N LYS A 239 6.90 2.23 30.35
CA LYS A 239 6.83 3.24 29.28
C LYS A 239 7.72 2.90 28.06
N ALA A 240 8.22 1.67 27.98
CA ALA A 240 9.12 1.26 26.90
C ALA A 240 8.41 1.15 25.54
N ALA A 241 7.12 0.76 25.53
CA ALA A 241 6.30 0.71 24.34
C ALA A 241 4.89 1.24 24.60
N THR A 242 4.39 2.16 23.77
CA THR A 242 3.07 2.80 23.93
C THR A 242 2.25 2.69 22.66
N TRP A 243 1.06 2.09 22.76
CA TRP A 243 0.06 2.09 21.69
C TRP A 243 -0.80 3.34 21.76
N VAL A 244 -0.94 4.06 20.65
CA VAL A 244 -1.78 5.27 20.57
C VAL A 244 -3.09 5.05 19.80
N GLY A 245 -3.46 3.79 19.56
CA GLY A 245 -4.66 3.42 18.82
C GLY A 245 -4.49 3.54 17.30
N GLU A 246 -5.62 3.51 16.60
CA GLU A 246 -5.71 3.81 15.17
C GLU A 246 -5.80 5.33 14.98
N LEU A 247 -4.96 5.88 14.11
CA LEU A 247 -4.90 7.31 13.82
C LEU A 247 -5.27 7.56 12.36
N ASP A 248 -5.91 8.69 12.11
CA ASP A 248 -6.03 9.25 10.77
C ASP A 248 -4.65 9.70 10.25
N HIS A 249 -4.58 10.12 8.97
CA HIS A 249 -3.27 10.52 8.44
C HIS A 249 -2.74 11.79 9.11
N ARG A 250 -3.60 12.67 9.63
CA ARG A 250 -3.14 13.86 10.36
C ARG A 250 -2.40 13.45 11.64
N GLY A 251 -2.97 12.53 12.40
CA GLY A 251 -2.36 11.97 13.60
C GLY A 251 -1.08 11.20 13.30
N LEU A 252 -1.08 10.35 12.26
CA LEU A 252 0.11 9.62 11.84
C LEU A 252 1.25 10.55 11.43
N ARG A 253 0.97 11.56 10.60
CA ARG A 253 1.98 12.57 10.21
C ARG A 253 2.57 13.27 11.42
N ALA A 254 1.74 13.69 12.37
CA ALA A 254 2.20 14.34 13.60
C ALA A 254 3.11 13.41 14.40
N LEU A 255 2.68 12.17 14.65
CA LEU A 255 3.46 11.17 15.36
C LEU A 255 4.81 10.89 14.68
N VAL A 256 4.78 10.59 13.38
CA VAL A 256 5.96 10.17 12.62
C VAL A 256 6.97 11.30 12.49
N SER A 257 6.51 12.54 12.26
CA SER A 257 7.36 13.73 12.15
C SER A 257 8.09 14.11 13.45
N LEU A 258 7.56 13.69 14.60
CA LEU A 258 8.13 13.87 15.95
C LEU A 258 8.98 12.68 16.41
N SER A 259 9.24 11.71 15.53
CA SER A 259 9.94 10.48 15.88
C SER A 259 11.41 10.52 15.44
N ARG A 260 12.25 9.81 16.21
CA ARG A 260 13.69 9.72 15.98
C ARG A 260 14.01 8.83 14.78
N VAL A 261 13.32 7.69 14.70
CA VAL A 261 13.56 6.63 13.72
C VAL A 261 12.27 5.81 13.58
N CYS A 262 11.95 5.39 12.36
CA CYS A 262 10.83 4.52 12.06
C CYS A 262 11.33 3.08 11.84
N LEU A 263 10.68 2.10 12.48
CA LEU A 263 10.98 0.68 12.26
C LEU A 263 9.95 0.10 11.29
N VAL A 264 10.42 -0.64 10.28
CA VAL A 264 9.56 -1.34 9.30
C VAL A 264 9.97 -2.81 9.24
N THR A 265 9.12 -3.67 9.82
CA THR A 265 9.52 -5.05 10.20
C THR A 265 8.66 -6.13 9.54
N PRO A 266 8.51 -6.15 8.21
CA PRO A 266 7.69 -7.15 7.54
C PRO A 266 8.28 -8.56 7.71
N ARG A 267 7.39 -9.54 7.91
CA ARG A 267 7.69 -10.98 7.95
C ARG A 267 7.19 -11.73 6.72
N TRP A 268 6.97 -10.98 5.66
CA TRP A 268 6.49 -11.42 4.35
C TRP A 268 7.21 -10.60 3.29
N GLU A 269 7.19 -11.04 2.03
CA GLU A 269 7.82 -10.32 0.92
C GLU A 269 7.08 -9.00 0.66
N GLU A 270 7.43 -7.96 1.44
CA GLU A 270 6.78 -6.66 1.43
C GLU A 270 6.95 -6.00 0.06
N PRO A 271 5.86 -5.80 -0.70
CA PRO A 271 5.94 -5.37 -2.11
C PRO A 271 6.54 -3.98 -2.30
N PHE A 272 6.27 -3.07 -1.36
CA PHE A 272 6.74 -1.68 -1.39
C PHE A 272 7.05 -1.17 0.01
N GLY A 273 6.08 -1.22 0.94
CA GLY A 273 6.24 -0.70 2.30
C GLY A 273 6.06 0.82 2.41
N LEU A 274 4.86 1.32 2.08
CA LEU A 274 4.52 2.75 2.01
C LEU A 274 4.95 3.54 3.27
N VAL A 275 4.81 2.93 4.44
CA VAL A 275 5.15 3.51 5.73
C VAL A 275 6.61 3.95 5.84
N ALA A 276 7.55 3.26 5.16
CA ALA A 276 8.96 3.65 5.14
C ALA A 276 9.15 5.00 4.45
N PHE A 277 8.55 5.15 3.26
CA PHE A 277 8.67 6.35 2.44
C PHE A 277 7.88 7.52 3.03
N GLU A 278 6.74 7.26 3.68
CA GLU A 278 5.99 8.25 4.45
C GLU A 278 6.82 8.79 5.62
N ALA A 279 7.50 7.90 6.36
CA ALA A 279 8.39 8.30 7.45
C ALA A 279 9.60 9.10 6.96
N MET A 280 10.28 8.61 5.93
CA MET A 280 11.41 9.32 5.32
C MET A 280 10.98 10.68 4.74
N SER A 281 9.78 10.78 4.15
CA SER A 281 9.22 12.07 3.72
C SER A 281 9.09 13.03 4.89
N CYS A 282 8.66 12.57 6.06
CA CYS A 282 8.64 13.38 7.29
C CYS A 282 10.04 13.71 7.87
N GLY A 283 11.11 13.32 7.18
CA GLY A 283 12.49 13.43 7.64
C GLY A 283 12.84 12.41 8.72
N THR A 284 11.99 11.42 8.99
CA THR A 284 12.24 10.38 10.00
C THR A 284 12.97 9.21 9.33
N PRO A 285 14.25 8.96 9.66
CA PRO A 285 15.01 7.87 9.07
C PRO A 285 14.40 6.51 9.36
N VAL A 286 14.70 5.53 8.52
CA VAL A 286 14.11 4.19 8.60
C VAL A 286 15.17 3.14 8.93
N ALA A 287 14.83 2.26 9.88
CA ALA A 287 15.45 0.96 10.06
C ALA A 287 14.45 -0.12 9.61
N ALA A 288 14.81 -0.95 8.65
CA ALA A 288 13.89 -1.93 8.08
C ALA A 288 14.54 -3.29 7.87
N PHE A 289 13.75 -4.37 7.82
CA PHE A 289 14.25 -5.64 7.31
C PHE A 289 14.46 -5.59 5.80
N ARG A 290 15.60 -6.12 5.32
CA ARG A 290 15.91 -6.27 3.89
C ARG A 290 15.07 -7.42 3.28
N ARG A 291 13.77 -7.18 3.08
CA ARG A 291 12.82 -8.19 2.61
C ARG A 291 11.92 -7.63 1.51
N GLY A 292 11.61 -8.45 0.50
CA GLY A 292 10.76 -8.07 -0.62
C GLY A 292 11.22 -6.84 -1.40
N GLY A 293 10.25 -6.21 -2.06
CA GLY A 293 10.44 -4.93 -2.74
C GLY A 293 10.85 -3.79 -1.81
N LEU A 294 10.48 -3.84 -0.52
CA LEU A 294 10.97 -2.87 0.47
C LEU A 294 12.50 -2.90 0.56
N GLY A 295 13.09 -4.11 0.64
CA GLY A 295 14.54 -4.28 0.69
C GLY A 295 15.24 -3.80 -0.59
N GLU A 296 14.65 -4.10 -1.75
CA GLU A 296 15.11 -3.61 -3.06
C GLU A 296 15.12 -2.08 -3.13
N LEU A 297 13.99 -1.46 -2.79
CA LEU A 297 13.79 -0.02 -2.98
C LEU A 297 14.58 0.84 -1.97
N LEU A 298 14.93 0.28 -0.81
CA LEU A 298 15.74 0.96 0.20
C LEU A 298 17.23 0.67 0.09
N ALA A 299 17.68 -0.16 -0.85
CA ALA A 299 19.09 -0.58 -0.95
C ALA A 299 20.06 0.60 -1.08
N ASP A 300 19.69 1.61 -1.88
CA ASP A 300 20.47 2.84 -2.11
C ASP A 300 19.86 4.07 -1.42
N ALA A 301 18.90 3.85 -0.52
CA ALA A 301 18.25 4.91 0.23
C ALA A 301 19.07 5.29 1.48
N PRO A 302 18.94 6.53 2.00
CA PRO A 302 19.42 6.91 3.31
C PRO A 302 18.57 6.26 4.42
N ALA A 303 18.68 4.94 4.54
CA ALA A 303 18.03 4.07 5.51
C ALA A 303 19.03 2.99 5.97
N SER A 304 18.73 2.29 7.06
CA SER A 304 19.52 1.13 7.51
C SER A 304 18.71 -0.15 7.35
N LEU A 305 19.31 -1.13 6.67
CA LEU A 305 18.66 -2.42 6.42
C LEU A 305 19.28 -3.53 7.28
N ALA A 306 18.42 -4.19 8.04
CA ALA A 306 18.73 -5.32 8.90
C ALA A 306 18.46 -6.65 8.20
N GLU A 307 19.07 -7.71 8.70
CA GLU A 307 18.79 -9.08 8.27
C GLU A 307 17.35 -9.47 8.66
N PRO A 308 16.58 -10.13 7.78
CA PRO A 308 15.19 -10.43 8.04
C PRO A 308 14.96 -11.28 9.30
N ASP A 309 13.97 -10.88 10.11
CA ASP A 309 13.57 -11.53 11.37
C ASP A 309 14.64 -11.55 12.50
N ASP A 310 15.79 -10.90 12.30
CA ASP A 310 16.88 -10.82 13.28
C ASP A 310 16.75 -9.54 14.14
N VAL A 311 16.49 -9.72 15.44
CA VAL A 311 16.22 -8.63 16.37
C VAL A 311 17.49 -7.84 16.71
N GLU A 312 18.62 -8.51 16.84
CA GLU A 312 19.92 -7.93 17.13
C GLU A 312 20.43 -7.10 15.95
N SER A 313 20.28 -7.61 14.72
CA SER A 313 20.56 -6.89 13.48
C SER A 313 19.66 -5.66 13.32
N LEU A 314 18.37 -5.80 13.66
CA LEU A 314 17.44 -4.68 13.68
C LEU A 314 17.81 -3.63 14.73
N ALA A 315 18.19 -4.05 15.94
CA ALA A 315 18.67 -3.15 16.99
C ALA A 315 19.91 -2.34 16.55
N ALA A 316 20.90 -3.00 15.92
CA ALA A 316 22.04 -2.30 15.34
C ALA A 316 21.61 -1.30 14.26
N SER A 317 20.71 -1.70 13.37
CA SER A 317 20.17 -0.83 12.30
C SER A 317 19.40 0.36 12.83
N VAL A 318 18.68 0.22 13.96
CA VAL A 318 18.00 1.33 14.64
C VAL A 318 18.99 2.42 15.06
N LEU A 319 20.14 2.03 15.61
CA LEU A 319 21.18 2.97 16.02
C LEU A 319 21.81 3.69 14.83
N VAL A 320 22.08 2.96 13.74
CA VAL A 320 22.60 3.53 12.49
C VAL A 320 21.60 4.51 11.87
N ALA A 321 20.34 4.07 11.69
CA ALA A 321 19.29 4.90 11.10
C ALA A 321 19.03 6.17 11.92
N ALA A 322 19.06 6.07 13.26
CA ALA A 322 18.88 7.22 14.14
C ALA A 322 19.98 8.29 14.03
N GLY A 323 21.09 8.00 13.35
CA GLY A 323 22.16 8.95 13.03
C GLY A 323 22.10 9.52 11.61
N ILE A 324 21.17 9.08 10.77
CA ILE A 324 21.00 9.57 9.40
C ILE A 324 20.43 10.99 9.42
N ASP A 325 20.95 11.85 8.54
CA ASP A 325 20.44 13.20 8.35
C ASP A 325 18.98 13.17 7.87
N ARG A 326 18.11 13.84 8.64
CA ARG A 326 16.67 13.94 8.39
C ARG A 326 16.35 14.60 7.04
N ALA A 327 17.09 15.64 6.69
CA ALA A 327 16.91 16.36 5.42
C ALA A 327 17.33 15.49 4.24
N LEU A 328 18.38 14.67 4.40
CA LEU A 328 18.80 13.71 3.39
C LEU A 328 17.72 12.64 3.14
N ALA A 329 17.14 12.09 4.22
CA ALA A 329 16.05 11.12 4.12
C ALA A 329 14.84 11.68 3.36
N ARG A 330 14.43 12.91 3.69
CA ARG A 330 13.33 13.59 3.00
C ARG A 330 13.65 13.89 1.55
N GLN A 331 14.82 14.46 1.27
CA GLN A 331 15.20 14.86 -0.08
C GLN A 331 15.25 13.66 -1.03
N TRP A 332 15.73 12.52 -0.52
CA TRP A 332 15.73 11.28 -1.29
C TRP A 332 14.32 10.86 -1.71
N VAL A 333 13.32 10.89 -0.80
CA VAL A 333 11.92 10.58 -1.14
C VAL A 333 11.34 11.57 -2.15
N ILE A 334 11.61 12.86 -2.00
CA ILE A 334 11.16 13.89 -2.96
C ILE A 334 11.66 13.59 -4.37
N ASN A 335 12.94 13.19 -4.49
CA ASN A 335 13.58 12.96 -5.78
C ASN A 335 13.11 11.66 -6.46
N HIS A 336 12.79 10.62 -5.70
CA HIS A 336 12.56 9.27 -6.25
C HIS A 336 11.10 8.79 -6.15
N HIS A 337 10.33 9.30 -5.19
CA HIS A 337 9.02 8.76 -4.83
C HIS A 337 7.94 9.84 -4.65
N SER A 338 8.06 11.00 -5.29
CA SER A 338 6.98 12.00 -5.25
C SER A 338 5.71 11.47 -5.93
N LEU A 339 4.55 11.66 -5.29
CA LEU A 339 3.25 11.23 -5.81
C LEU A 339 2.96 11.81 -7.19
N THR A 340 3.31 13.07 -7.43
CA THR A 340 3.08 13.73 -8.72
C THR A 340 3.86 13.05 -9.84
N GLU A 341 5.12 12.67 -9.60
CA GLU A 341 5.92 12.00 -10.63
C GLU A 341 5.42 10.57 -10.89
N VAL A 342 5.04 9.84 -9.84
CA VAL A 342 4.40 8.53 -9.98
C VAL A 342 3.11 8.61 -10.78
N ALA A 343 2.26 9.60 -10.51
CA ALA A 343 1.03 9.81 -11.28
C ALA A 343 1.30 10.13 -12.76
N ARG A 344 2.36 10.88 -13.08
CA ARG A 344 2.79 11.12 -14.47
C ARG A 344 3.27 9.84 -15.17
N ARG A 345 4.00 8.97 -14.46
CA ARG A 345 4.43 7.67 -14.99
C ARG A 345 3.25 6.78 -15.34
N TYR A 346 2.23 6.71 -14.46
CA TYR A 346 0.97 6.05 -14.77
C TYR A 346 0.25 6.70 -15.96
N ALA A 347 0.18 8.03 -16.03
CA ALA A 347 -0.44 8.74 -17.15
C ALA A 347 0.26 8.47 -18.51
N GLY A 348 1.59 8.32 -18.50
CA GLY A 348 2.35 7.84 -19.65
C GLY A 348 1.92 6.43 -20.05
N LEU A 349 1.86 5.50 -19.08
CA LEU A 349 1.49 4.11 -19.32
C LEU A 349 0.07 3.95 -19.85
N TYR A 350 -0.88 4.77 -19.41
CA TYR A 350 -2.25 4.79 -19.93
C TYR A 350 -2.30 5.07 -21.44
N SER A 351 -1.29 5.77 -21.99
CA SER A 351 -1.25 6.06 -23.43
C SER A 351 -0.85 4.88 -24.29
N GLU A 352 -0.29 3.85 -23.67
CA GLU A 352 0.07 2.58 -24.29
C GLU A 352 -1.01 1.52 -24.09
N VAL A 353 -2.07 1.82 -23.33
CA VAL A 353 -3.20 0.91 -23.13
C VAL A 353 -4.17 1.07 -24.29
N THR A 354 -4.42 -0.02 -25.01
CA THR A 354 -5.37 -0.09 -26.12
C THR A 354 -6.35 -1.22 -25.89
N THR A 355 -7.61 -1.05 -26.29
CA THR A 355 -8.48 -2.20 -26.57
C THR A 355 -7.92 -2.96 -27.76
N ARG A 356 -8.01 -4.29 -27.75
CA ARG A 356 -7.77 -5.08 -28.97
C ARG A 356 -9.00 -5.10 -29.86
#